data_AF-A0A242K337-F1
#
_entry.id   AF-A0A242K337-F1
#
_cell.length_a   1.000
_cell.length_b   1.000
_cell.length_c   1.000
_cell.angle_alpha   90.00
_cell.angle_beta   90.00
_cell.angle_gamma   90.00
#
_symmetry.space_group_name_H-M   'P 1'
#
loop_
_entity.id
_entity.type
_entity.pdbx_description
1 polymer ?
#
loop_
_entity_poly.entity_id
_entity_poly.type
_entity_poly.pdbx_seq_one_letter_code
_entity_poly.pdbx_strand_id
1 'polypeptide(L)'
;MPKISSHFSGYIFAESLLALSLMTLVIGGFLSANYFLYSKTSDLNSQLTLQRVLYEEVADHERYEEVSSQTVYRSDKEYFVTITQDGEKWIKAEVRHGTETFSIERQ
;
A
#
# COMPACT_ATOMS: atom_id res chain seq x y z
N MET A 1 29.32 -55.48 -24.44
CA MET A 1 29.09 -54.08 -24.01
C MET A 1 27.62 -53.94 -23.68
N PRO A 2 27.22 -53.65 -22.43
CA PRO A 2 25.81 -53.44 -22.13
C PRO A 2 25.38 -52.13 -22.79
N LYS A 3 24.33 -52.19 -23.63
CA LYS A 3 23.66 -50.99 -24.13
C LYS A 3 23.09 -50.25 -22.92
N ILE A 4 23.76 -49.20 -22.46
CA ILE A 4 23.22 -48.24 -21.49
C ILE A 4 22.11 -47.52 -22.25
N SER A 5 20.90 -48.07 -22.11
CA SER A 5 19.77 -47.74 -22.95
C SER A 5 19.25 -46.35 -22.58
N SER A 6 18.93 -45.58 -23.62
CA SER A 6 18.33 -44.24 -23.62
C SER A 6 17.20 -44.01 -22.60
N HIS A 7 16.57 -45.07 -22.10
CA HIS A 7 15.56 -45.04 -21.04
C HIS A 7 16.04 -44.41 -19.73
N PHE A 8 17.31 -44.61 -19.34
CA PHE A 8 17.83 -44.08 -18.07
C PHE A 8 18.01 -42.55 -18.13
N SER A 9 18.42 -42.04 -19.29
CA SER A 9 18.58 -40.60 -19.52
C SER A 9 17.24 -39.85 -19.56
N GLY A 10 16.20 -40.46 -20.13
CA GLY A 10 14.85 -39.88 -20.15
C GLY A 10 14.22 -39.81 -18.77
N TYR A 11 14.49 -40.80 -17.91
CA TYR A 11 14.01 -40.83 -16.53
C TYR A 11 14.63 -39.72 -15.68
N ILE A 12 15.96 -39.54 -15.75
CA ILE A 12 16.67 -38.45 -15.05
C ILE A 12 16.16 -37.08 -15.50
N PHE A 13 15.89 -36.91 -16.80
CA PHE A 13 15.34 -35.67 -17.33
C PHE A 13 13.93 -35.39 -16.79
N ALA A 14 13.06 -36.40 -16.75
CA ALA A 14 11.71 -36.27 -16.21
C ALA A 14 11.72 -35.94 -14.71
N GLU A 15 12.56 -36.61 -13.91
CA GLU A 15 12.72 -36.28 -12.48
C GLU A 15 13.23 -34.85 -12.28
N SER A 16 14.20 -34.41 -13.09
CA SER A 16 14.72 -33.04 -13.02
C SER A 16 13.65 -32.01 -13.37
N LEU A 17 12.80 -32.30 -14.36
CA LEU A 17 11.69 -31.43 -14.74
C LEU A 17 10.62 -31.34 -13.64
N LEU A 18 10.31 -32.47 -13.01
CA LEU A 18 9.37 -32.52 -11.88
C LEU A 18 9.92 -31.74 -10.67
N ALA A 19 11.20 -31.92 -10.34
CA ALA A 19 11.85 -31.17 -9.28
C ALA A 19 11.84 -29.66 -9.57
N LEU A 20 12.14 -29.26 -10.81
CA LEU A 20 12.09 -27.86 -11.22
C LEU A 20 10.68 -27.29 -11.12
N SER A 21 9.67 -28.02 -11.59
CA SER A 21 8.26 -27.61 -11.49
C SER A 21 7.86 -27.38 -10.03
N LEU A 22 8.20 -28.30 -9.13
CA LEU A 22 7.92 -28.16 -7.71
C LEU A 22 8.62 -26.94 -7.11
N MET A 23 9.89 -26.72 -7.45
CA MET A 23 10.64 -25.54 -7.00
C MET A 23 9.99 -24.24 -7.48
N THR A 24 9.57 -24.17 -8.74
CA THR A 24 8.89 -22.96 -9.27
C THR A 24 7.55 -22.69 -8.60
N LEU A 25 6.79 -23.73 -8.24
CA LEU A 25 5.54 -23.57 -7.49
C LEU A 25 5.79 -23.04 -6.08
N VAL A 26 6.80 -23.56 -5.39
CA VAL A 26 7.14 -23.11 -4.03
C VAL A 26 7.63 -21.66 -4.06
N ILE A 27 8.56 -21.33 -4.95
CA ILE A 27 9.12 -19.97 -5.06
C ILE A 27 8.03 -18.98 -5.51
N GLY A 28 7.24 -19.34 -6.52
CA GLY A 28 6.15 -18.50 -7.01
C GLY A 28 5.08 -18.26 -5.94
N GLY A 29 4.70 -19.31 -5.19
CA GLY A 29 3.78 -19.19 -4.07
C GLY A 29 4.31 -18.28 -2.96
N PHE A 30 5.58 -18.45 -2.58
CA PHE A 30 6.22 -17.60 -1.58
C PHE A 30 6.28 -16.13 -2.02
N LEU A 31 6.73 -15.87 -3.26
CA LEU A 31 6.80 -14.50 -3.78
C LEU A 31 5.42 -13.86 -3.86
N SER A 32 4.41 -14.59 -4.36
CA SER A 32 3.04 -14.10 -4.46
C SER A 32 2.45 -13.74 -3.10
N ALA A 33 2.60 -14.61 -2.10
CA ALA A 33 2.11 -14.36 -0.75
C ALA A 33 2.79 -13.13 -0.10
N ASN A 34 4.12 -13.02 -0.23
CA ASN A 34 4.85 -11.87 0.30
C ASN A 34 4.47 -10.57 -0.41
N TYR A 35 4.33 -10.60 -1.73
CA TYR A 35 3.90 -9.44 -2.50
C TYR A 35 2.49 -9.00 -2.10
N PHE A 36 1.56 -9.93 -1.93
CA PHE A 36 0.19 -9.65 -1.49
C PHE A 36 0.15 -9.03 -0.08
N LEU A 37 0.94 -9.56 0.85
CA LEU A 37 1.05 -8.98 2.20
C LEU A 37 1.63 -7.57 2.13
N TYR A 38 2.73 -7.39 1.39
CA TYR A 38 3.38 -6.10 1.24
C TYR A 38 2.45 -5.06 0.60
N SER A 39 1.73 -5.40 -0.47
CA SER A 39 0.79 -4.49 -1.12
C SER A 39 -0.34 -4.07 -0.17
N LYS A 40 -0.87 -5.00 0.61
CA LYS A 40 -1.93 -4.71 1.58
C LYS A 40 -1.43 -3.84 2.73
N THR A 41 -0.22 -4.08 3.24
CA THR A 41 0.37 -3.25 4.29
C THR A 41 0.71 -1.85 3.77
N SER A 42 1.18 -1.73 2.52
CA SER A 42 1.46 -0.44 1.90
C SER A 42 0.20 0.41 1.77
N ASP A 43 -0.92 -0.19 1.35
CA ASP A 43 -2.23 0.49 1.23
C ASP A 43 -2.78 0.92 2.60
N LEU A 44 -2.68 0.05 3.62
CA LEU A 44 -3.05 0.44 4.98
C LEU A 44 -2.20 1.59 5.52
N ASN A 45 -0.90 1.59 5.21
CA ASN A 45 0.01 2.66 5.63
C ASN A 45 -0.27 3.99 4.91
N SER A 46 -0.64 3.98 3.62
CA SER A 46 -1.02 5.22 2.93
C SER A 46 -2.28 5.82 3.54
N GLN A 47 -3.30 4.99 3.79
CA GLN A 47 -4.54 5.42 4.44
C GLN A 47 -4.30 5.97 5.85
N LEU A 48 -3.52 5.27 6.69
CA LEU A 48 -3.16 5.75 8.03
C LEU A 48 -2.38 7.07 7.97
N THR A 49 -1.50 7.24 6.99
CA THR A 49 -0.74 8.48 6.81
C THR A 49 -1.67 9.64 6.45
N LEU A 50 -2.61 9.43 5.51
CA LEU A 50 -3.62 10.43 5.16
C LEU A 50 -4.46 10.83 6.37
N GLN A 51 -4.95 9.85 7.12
CA GLN A 51 -5.71 10.11 8.35
C GLN A 51 -4.90 10.92 9.34
N ARG A 52 -3.64 10.53 9.59
CA ARG A 52 -2.76 11.23 10.53
C ARG A 52 -2.52 12.68 10.12
N VAL A 53 -2.24 12.93 8.84
CA VAL A 53 -2.06 14.29 8.32
C VAL A 53 -3.32 15.12 8.54
N LEU A 54 -4.50 14.57 8.23
CA LEU A 54 -5.75 15.28 8.44
C LEU A 54 -6.02 15.59 9.93
N TYR A 55 -5.77 14.63 10.82
CA TYR A 55 -5.98 14.84 12.27
C TYR A 55 -5.04 15.89 12.86
N GLU A 56 -3.77 15.86 12.48
CA GLU A 56 -2.79 16.86 12.91
C GLU A 56 -3.20 18.25 12.41
N GLU A 57 -3.60 18.34 11.14
CA GLU A 57 -4.01 19.61 10.52
C GLU A 57 -5.29 20.19 11.14
N VAL A 58 -6.29 19.36 11.40
CA VAL A 58 -7.52 19.80 12.09
C VAL A 58 -7.20 20.25 13.53
N ALA A 59 -6.29 19.57 14.22
CA ALA A 59 -5.89 19.95 15.58
C ALA A 59 -5.12 21.28 15.61
N ASP A 60 -4.27 21.53 14.62
CA ASP A 60 -3.55 22.79 14.47
C ASP A 60 -4.51 23.93 14.09
N HIS A 61 -5.46 23.67 13.18
CA HIS A 61 -6.55 24.59 12.84
C HIS A 61 -7.40 24.98 14.06
N GLU A 62 -7.79 24.00 14.90
CA GLU A 62 -8.53 24.26 16.14
C GLU A 62 -7.72 25.07 17.17
N ARG A 63 -6.38 24.98 17.14
CA ARG A 63 -5.52 25.71 18.08
C ARG A 63 -5.22 27.13 17.66
N TYR A 64 -5.05 27.36 16.37
CA TYR A 64 -4.48 28.59 15.83
C TYR A 64 -5.43 29.37 14.93
N GLU A 65 -6.64 28.87 14.67
CA GLU A 65 -7.61 29.45 13.71
C GLU A 65 -6.95 29.73 12.36
N GLU A 66 -6.04 28.84 11.95
CA GLU A 66 -5.23 29.02 10.75
C GLU A 66 -6.04 28.76 9.46
N VAL A 67 -5.42 28.96 8.30
CA VAL A 67 -6.12 29.09 7.01
C VAL A 67 -6.86 27.80 6.62
N SER A 68 -8.11 27.96 6.17
CA SER A 68 -9.05 26.89 5.79
C SER A 68 -8.59 25.96 4.66
N SER A 69 -7.47 26.24 3.98
CA SER A 69 -6.96 25.42 2.89
C SER A 69 -5.46 25.60 2.78
N GLN A 70 -4.71 24.51 2.99
CA GLN A 70 -3.26 24.55 2.90
C GLN A 70 -2.66 23.30 2.26
N THR A 71 -1.49 23.51 1.66
CA THR A 71 -0.67 22.45 1.07
C THR A 71 0.39 22.07 2.08
N VAL A 72 0.37 20.83 2.55
CA VAL A 72 1.26 20.31 3.58
C VAL A 72 2.25 19.34 2.94
N TYR A 73 3.53 19.54 3.21
CA TYR A 73 4.58 18.63 2.76
C TYR A 73 4.99 17.71 3.93
N ARG A 74 4.76 16.41 3.78
CA ARG A 74 5.12 15.38 4.77
C ARG A 74 5.80 14.23 4.06
N SER A 75 6.99 13.84 4.53
CA SER A 75 7.73 12.67 4.00
C SER A 75 7.93 12.70 2.49
N ASP A 76 8.34 13.85 1.94
CA ASP A 76 8.56 14.08 0.51
C ASP A 76 7.29 13.94 -0.36
N LYS A 77 6.12 14.03 0.27
CA LYS A 77 4.80 13.97 -0.38
C LYS A 77 4.01 15.24 -0.09
N GLU A 78 3.28 15.68 -1.11
CA GLU A 78 2.39 16.83 -1.06
C GLU A 78 0.97 16.38 -0.73
N TYR A 79 0.36 17.02 0.27
CA TYR A 79 -1.01 16.78 0.71
C TYR A 79 -1.80 18.08 0.62
N PHE A 80 -2.96 18.04 -0.03
CA PHE A 80 -3.87 19.18 -0.07
C PHE A 80 -4.93 19.02 1.00
N VAL A 81 -4.91 19.88 2.02
CA VAL A 81 -5.91 19.87 3.09
C VAL A 81 -6.88 21.02 2.90
N THR A 82 -8.17 20.75 3.05
CA THR A 82 -9.27 21.71 2.96
C THR A 82 -10.17 21.54 4.17
N ILE A 83 -10.35 22.59 4.95
CA ILE A 83 -11.20 22.64 6.14
C ILE A 83 -12.33 23.62 5.86
N THR A 84 -13.55 23.11 5.75
CA THR A 84 -14.76 23.91 5.59
C THR A 84 -15.34 24.25 6.96
N GLN A 85 -15.63 25.53 7.18
CA GLN A 85 -16.23 26.05 8.41
C GLN A 85 -17.66 26.54 8.20
N ASP A 86 -18.48 26.41 9.25
CA ASP A 86 -19.79 27.07 9.40
C ASP A 86 -19.76 27.90 10.70
N GLY A 87 -19.66 29.22 10.55
CA GLY A 87 -19.37 30.14 11.66
C GLY A 87 -17.97 29.90 12.24
N GLU A 88 -17.88 29.77 13.57
CA GLU A 88 -16.62 29.55 14.31
C GLU A 88 -16.19 28.06 14.35
N LYS A 89 -16.97 27.13 13.81
CA LYS A 89 -16.70 25.69 13.89
C LYS A 89 -16.45 25.10 12.52
N TRP A 90 -15.49 24.18 12.44
CA TRP A 90 -15.31 23.37 11.24
C TRP A 90 -16.41 22.29 11.16
N ILE A 91 -16.95 22.10 9.95
CA ILE A 91 -17.99 21.11 9.64
C ILE A 91 -17.44 19.94 8.82
N LYS A 92 -16.38 20.19 8.03
CA LYS A 92 -15.77 19.18 7.16
C LYS A 92 -14.29 19.46 7.01
N ALA A 93 -13.48 18.42 7.08
CA ALA A 93 -12.07 18.47 6.77
C ALA A 93 -11.76 17.38 5.73
N GLU A 94 -10.99 17.71 4.71
CA GLU A 94 -10.64 16.82 3.61
C GLU A 94 -9.14 16.90 3.33
N VAL A 95 -8.50 15.75 3.15
CA VAL A 95 -7.11 15.65 2.67
C VAL A 95 -7.08 14.87 1.36
N ARG A 96 -6.28 15.36 0.40
CA ARG A 96 -6.05 14.71 -0.88
C ARG A 96 -4.57 14.46 -1.12
N HIS A 97 -4.26 13.28 -1.64
CA HIS A 97 -2.93 12.93 -2.15
C HIS A 97 -3.09 12.11 -3.43
N GLY A 98 -2.75 12.70 -4.58
CA GLY A 98 -2.96 12.06 -5.89
C GLY A 98 -4.45 11.76 -6.14
N THR A 99 -4.81 10.48 -6.28
CA THR A 99 -6.20 10.02 -6.44
C THR A 99 -6.89 9.66 -5.13
N GLU A 100 -6.15 9.58 -4.02
CA GLU A 100 -6.71 9.22 -2.71
C GLU A 100 -7.25 10.48 -2.02
N THR A 101 -8.45 10.35 -1.47
CA THR A 101 -9.15 11.40 -0.75
C THR A 101 -9.70 10.84 0.54
N PHE A 102 -9.48 11.55 1.64
CA PHE A 102 -10.04 11.21 2.93
C PHE A 102 -10.73 12.43 3.54
N SER A 103 -11.94 12.26 4.06
CA SER A 103 -12.71 13.36 4.66
C SER A 103 -13.33 12.96 5.98
N ILE A 104 -13.37 13.90 6.92
CA ILE A 104 -14.06 13.78 8.20
C ILE A 104 -15.11 14.90 8.26
N GLU A 105 -16.33 14.55 8.64
CA GLU A 105 -17.43 15.50 8.85
C GLU A 105 -17.81 15.50 10.33
N ARG A 106 -18.02 16.69 10.90
CA ARG A 106 -18.55 16.86 12.26
C ARG A 106 -20.08 16.97 12.15
N GLN A 107 -20.80 16.06 12.80
CA GLN A 107 -22.25 16.16 13.02
C GLN A 107 -22.58 17.20 14.07
#